data_AF-A0AAP2UMD7-F1
#
_entry.id   AF-A0AAP2UMD7-F1
#
_cell.length_a   1.000
_cell.length_b   1.000
_cell.length_c   1.000
_cell.angle_alpha   90.00
_cell.angle_beta   90.00
_cell.angle_gamma   90.00
#
_symmetry.space_group_name_H-M   'P 1'
#
loop_
_entity.id
_entity.type
_entity.pdbx_description
1 polymer ?
#
loop_
_entity_poly.entity_id
_entity_poly.type
_entity_poly.pdbx_seq_one_letter_code
_entity_poly.pdbx_strand_id
1 'polypeptide(L)'
;MLLDICKEHRKRYGWLIRQKRIALGYTQKELVETLGHAVSLRSYIALENGKALQDMDIYDQLFALLDLQYNYACNPDPLLTPFLQKLFESWNAYEEEACCSCIRELLQLLSPYRQYSWESVVLKSLSILLDALKKDRLLKSEEYDWLMQFHSVLPRELESVYASILYHYQYTLPHDRNQLRNLLTIFPMLSHPDSVKNCITYALHQTNLEHNDLPAWRQLQKFTKKEEHSGNWTALFDLYHWLCLISARIHVPAFEDLHRMCEKLLLEHTIKAERRITYYFNLSGVYHNQKEYEKEEYYLCLFLKNHTRQLLPFMFWYIHNQRLQGKGIEKVLAQSYDMRDCSERLQTLWGFYELLPHADARTAQNYLMKRCLPLMNDLAVEFQIVFLHELQLLIPKTRNYKDLHLYMKQLQL
;
A
#
# COMPACT_ATOMS: atom_id res chain seq x y z
N MET A 1 13.43 -5.26 -44.47
CA MET A 1 12.11 -5.90 -44.30
C MET A 1 11.47 -5.18 -43.11
N LEU A 2 10.45 -4.35 -43.33
CA LEU A 2 9.74 -3.70 -42.23
C LEU A 2 8.95 -4.79 -41.49
N LEU A 3 8.98 -4.78 -40.16
CA LEU A 3 8.19 -5.72 -39.37
C LEU A 3 6.71 -5.35 -39.48
N ASP A 4 5.86 -6.32 -39.84
CA ASP A 4 4.42 -6.20 -39.65
C ASP A 4 4.09 -5.88 -38.18
N ILE A 5 3.04 -5.10 -37.95
CA ILE A 5 2.60 -4.79 -36.59
C ILE A 5 2.00 -6.06 -35.98
N CYS A 6 2.77 -6.68 -35.08
CA CYS A 6 2.34 -7.92 -34.45
C CYS A 6 1.02 -7.73 -33.70
N LYS A 7 0.26 -8.81 -33.50
CA LYS A 7 -1.07 -8.76 -32.88
C LYS A 7 -1.04 -8.08 -31.50
N GLU A 8 0.01 -8.32 -30.72
CA GLU A 8 0.12 -7.76 -29.38
C GLU A 8 0.38 -6.26 -29.39
N HIS A 9 1.26 -5.80 -30.29
CA HIS A 9 1.49 -4.37 -30.49
C HIS A 9 0.23 -3.65 -30.96
N ARG A 10 -0.53 -4.25 -31.89
CA ARG A 10 -1.81 -3.70 -32.34
C ARG A 10 -2.80 -3.46 -31.21
N LYS A 11 -2.83 -4.33 -30.19
CA LYS A 11 -3.68 -4.12 -29.01
C LYS A 11 -3.18 -2.97 -28.15
N ARG A 12 -1.88 -2.93 -27.84
CA ARG A 12 -1.26 -1.86 -27.03
C ARG A 12 -1.45 -0.50 -27.69
N TYR A 13 -1.22 -0.42 -29.01
CA TYR A 13 -1.39 0.81 -29.77
C TYR A 13 -2.84 1.23 -29.90
N GLY A 14 -3.81 0.30 -29.91
CA GLY A 14 -5.23 0.66 -29.83
C GLY A 14 -5.55 1.50 -28.59
N TRP A 15 -4.90 1.18 -27.47
CA TRP A 15 -5.05 1.95 -26.25
C TRP A 15 -4.27 3.28 -26.27
N LEU A 16 -3.06 3.31 -26.84
CA LEU A 16 -2.31 4.58 -27.03
C LEU A 16 -3.06 5.55 -27.96
N ILE A 17 -3.68 5.03 -29.01
CA ILE A 17 -4.58 5.77 -29.92
C ILE A 17 -5.71 6.40 -29.12
N ARG A 18 -6.36 5.65 -28.23
CA ARG A 18 -7.41 6.18 -27.34
C ARG A 18 -6.90 7.36 -26.51
N GLN A 19 -5.73 7.24 -25.89
CA GLN A 19 -5.19 8.32 -25.06
C GLN A 19 -4.86 9.57 -25.87
N LYS A 20 -4.20 9.40 -27.02
CA LYS A 20 -3.89 10.53 -27.90
C LYS A 20 -5.16 11.20 -28.43
N ARG A 21 -6.17 10.41 -28.81
CA ARG A 21 -7.46 10.94 -29.27
C ARG A 21 -8.11 11.80 -28.19
N ILE A 22 -8.20 11.29 -26.95
CA ILE A 22 -8.79 12.03 -25.82
C ILE A 22 -8.00 13.31 -25.54
N ALA A 23 -6.68 13.24 -25.53
CA ALA A 23 -5.81 14.40 -25.29
C ALA A 23 -5.95 15.49 -26.37
N LEU A 24 -6.22 15.10 -27.62
CA LEU A 24 -6.47 16.02 -28.73
C LEU A 24 -7.93 16.50 -28.80
N GLY A 25 -8.81 16.05 -27.92
CA GLY A 25 -10.22 16.47 -27.85
C GLY A 25 -11.14 15.85 -28.90
N TYR A 26 -10.68 14.85 -29.65
CA TYR A 26 -11.50 14.18 -30.66
C TYR A 26 -12.50 13.20 -30.03
N THR A 27 -13.73 13.20 -30.50
CA THR A 27 -14.67 12.08 -30.31
C THR A 27 -14.29 10.92 -31.24
N GLN A 28 -14.76 9.71 -30.91
CA GLN A 28 -14.53 8.52 -31.76
C GLN A 28 -15.14 8.69 -33.16
N LYS A 29 -16.26 9.42 -33.26
CA LYS A 29 -16.95 9.68 -34.54
C LYS A 29 -16.15 10.64 -35.41
N GLU A 30 -15.69 11.76 -34.85
CA GLU A 30 -14.89 12.75 -35.59
C GLU A 30 -13.59 12.14 -36.13
N LEU A 31 -12.93 11.27 -35.36
CA LEU A 31 -11.71 10.63 -35.85
C LEU A 31 -11.97 9.71 -37.04
N VAL A 32 -13.07 8.93 -37.01
CA VAL A 32 -13.48 8.06 -38.12
C VAL A 32 -13.84 8.86 -39.37
N GLU A 33 -14.51 10.00 -39.22
CA GLU A 33 -14.82 10.92 -40.31
C GLU A 33 -13.55 11.54 -40.91
N THR A 34 -12.58 11.91 -40.07
CA THR A 34 -11.28 12.45 -40.50
C THR A 34 -10.46 11.44 -41.30
N LEU A 35 -10.62 10.14 -41.01
CA LEU A 35 -10.05 9.03 -41.79
C LEU A 35 -10.83 8.71 -43.07
N GLY A 36 -11.81 9.52 -43.46
CA GLY A 36 -12.65 9.27 -44.64
C GLY A 36 -13.43 7.95 -44.55
N HIS A 37 -13.80 7.52 -43.34
CA HIS A 37 -14.45 6.24 -43.07
C HIS A 37 -13.66 4.99 -43.49
N ALA A 38 -12.33 5.06 -43.55
CA ALA A 38 -11.45 3.89 -43.77
C ALA A 38 -11.67 2.77 -42.74
N VAL A 39 -12.22 3.09 -41.56
CA VAL A 39 -12.62 2.14 -40.53
C VAL A 39 -14.04 2.45 -40.04
N SER A 40 -14.86 1.43 -39.80
CA SER A 40 -16.20 1.65 -39.21
C SER A 40 -16.10 2.12 -37.76
N LEU A 41 -17.08 2.92 -37.29
CA LEU A 41 -17.13 3.36 -35.88
C LEU A 41 -17.10 2.18 -34.90
N ARG A 42 -17.82 1.09 -35.20
CA ARG A 42 -17.84 -0.11 -34.36
C ARG A 42 -16.45 -0.76 -34.28
N SER A 43 -15.75 -0.86 -35.41
CA SER A 43 -14.39 -1.42 -35.47
C SER A 43 -13.39 -0.53 -34.75
N TYR A 44 -13.53 0.79 -34.88
CA TYR A 44 -12.69 1.76 -34.17
C TYR A 44 -12.87 1.69 -32.64
N ILE A 45 -14.12 1.64 -32.16
CA ILE A 45 -14.44 1.43 -30.74
C ILE A 45 -13.82 0.11 -30.25
N ALA A 46 -13.90 -0.96 -31.04
CA ALA A 46 -13.30 -2.24 -30.70
C ALA A 46 -11.76 -2.16 -30.62
N LEU A 47 -11.12 -1.42 -31.53
CA LEU A 47 -9.68 -1.16 -31.54
C LEU A 47 -9.24 -0.46 -30.25
N GLU A 48 -9.92 0.61 -29.83
CA GLU A 48 -9.59 1.33 -28.60
C GLU A 48 -9.79 0.50 -27.33
N ASN A 49 -10.60 -0.56 -27.41
CA ASN A 49 -10.83 -1.53 -26.35
C ASN A 49 -9.92 -2.77 -26.47
N GLY A 50 -8.83 -2.68 -27.22
CA GLY A 50 -7.80 -3.72 -27.27
C GLY A 50 -8.10 -4.88 -28.23
N LYS A 51 -9.01 -4.72 -29.20
CA LYS A 51 -9.14 -5.69 -30.31
C LYS A 51 -8.21 -5.31 -31.46
N ALA A 52 -7.38 -6.25 -31.90
CA ALA A 52 -6.53 -6.03 -33.07
C ALA A 52 -7.38 -6.07 -34.36
N LEU A 53 -7.32 -5.02 -35.16
CA LEU A 53 -7.88 -5.02 -36.52
C LEU A 53 -6.94 -5.79 -37.45
N GLN A 54 -7.51 -6.45 -38.47
CA GLN A 54 -6.72 -7.23 -39.43
C GLN A 54 -5.93 -6.34 -40.38
N ASP A 55 -6.58 -5.28 -40.88
CA ASP A 55 -6.01 -4.31 -41.80
C ASP A 55 -4.99 -3.41 -41.09
N MET A 56 -3.75 -3.43 -41.57
CA MET A 56 -2.62 -2.69 -40.98
C MET A 56 -2.53 -1.26 -41.51
N ASP A 57 -3.07 -0.96 -42.70
CA ASP A 57 -3.02 0.37 -43.28
C ASP A 57 -3.82 1.37 -42.43
N ILE A 58 -4.87 0.89 -41.74
CA ILE A 58 -5.65 1.66 -40.77
C ILE A 58 -4.76 2.12 -39.59
N TYR A 59 -3.81 1.29 -39.14
CA TYR A 59 -2.91 1.66 -38.06
C TYR A 59 -1.93 2.74 -38.51
N ASP A 60 -1.37 2.63 -39.71
CA ASP A 60 -0.43 3.61 -40.26
C ASP A 60 -1.11 4.99 -40.43
N GLN A 61 -2.36 5.01 -40.92
CA GLN A 61 -3.15 6.25 -41.01
C GLN A 61 -3.42 6.85 -39.63
N LEU A 62 -3.80 6.03 -38.64
CA LEU A 62 -4.03 6.48 -37.26
C LEU A 62 -2.75 7.00 -36.62
N PHE A 63 -1.61 6.38 -36.90
CA PHE A 63 -0.30 6.80 -36.39
C PHE A 63 0.11 8.15 -36.94
N ALA A 64 -0.06 8.35 -38.26
CA ALA A 64 0.20 9.63 -38.90
C ALA A 64 -0.73 10.73 -38.38
N LEU A 65 -2.03 10.44 -38.22
CA LEU A 65 -3.02 11.42 -37.76
C LEU A 65 -2.80 11.84 -36.30
N LEU A 66 -2.38 10.91 -35.44
CA LEU A 66 -2.25 11.13 -33.99
C LEU A 66 -0.81 11.39 -33.52
N ASP A 67 0.13 11.54 -34.46
CA ASP A 67 1.56 11.69 -34.19
C ASP A 67 2.09 10.61 -33.24
N LEU A 68 1.80 9.35 -33.59
CA LEU A 68 2.32 8.17 -32.90
C LEU A 68 3.44 7.55 -33.72
N GLN A 69 4.58 7.31 -33.09
CA GLN A 69 5.73 6.68 -33.73
C GLN A 69 5.80 5.20 -33.34
N TYR A 70 5.67 4.30 -34.32
CA TYR A 70 5.85 2.86 -34.14
C TYR A 70 7.23 2.39 -34.61
N ASN A 71 7.82 1.45 -33.87
CA ASN A 71 9.13 0.88 -34.17
C ASN A 71 9.03 -0.28 -35.15
N TYR A 72 9.06 0.00 -36.45
CA TYR A 72 9.07 -1.05 -37.50
C TYR A 72 10.43 -1.77 -37.63
N ALA A 73 11.48 -1.23 -36.99
CA ALA A 73 12.84 -1.74 -37.12
C ALA A 73 13.18 -2.83 -36.09
N CYS A 74 12.56 -2.79 -34.91
CA CYS A 74 12.86 -3.70 -33.82
C CYS A 74 11.59 -4.00 -33.00
N ASN A 75 11.40 -5.28 -32.65
CA ASN A 75 10.50 -5.65 -31.57
C ASN A 75 11.31 -5.71 -30.26
N PRO A 76 11.10 -4.78 -29.32
CA PRO A 76 11.83 -4.78 -28.05
C PRO A 76 11.38 -5.89 -27.09
N ASP A 77 10.17 -6.45 -27.21
CA ASP A 77 9.61 -7.38 -26.22
C ASP A 77 10.57 -8.54 -25.86
N PRO A 78 11.16 -9.30 -26.82
CA PRO A 78 12.06 -10.40 -26.48
C PRO A 78 13.33 -9.96 -25.74
N LEU A 79 13.79 -8.72 -25.96
CA LEU A 79 14.95 -8.15 -25.28
C LEU A 79 14.61 -7.74 -23.84
N LEU A 80 13.38 -7.31 -23.59
CA LEU A 80 12.94 -6.84 -22.28
C LEU A 80 12.50 -7.98 -21.36
N THR A 81 11.88 -9.03 -21.91
CA THR A 81 11.25 -10.12 -21.14
C THR A 81 12.14 -10.68 -20.02
N PRO A 82 13.42 -11.03 -20.22
CA PRO A 82 14.24 -11.59 -19.15
C PRO A 82 14.44 -10.61 -17.97
N PHE A 83 14.58 -9.32 -18.26
CA PHE A 83 14.78 -8.29 -17.25
C PHE A 83 13.48 -7.92 -16.54
N LEU A 84 12.35 -7.95 -17.27
CA LEU A 84 11.01 -7.77 -16.70
C LEU A 84 10.64 -8.91 -15.76
N GLN A 85 10.94 -10.16 -16.15
CA GLN A 85 10.74 -11.32 -15.30
C GLN A 85 11.60 -11.24 -14.04
N LYS A 86 12.90 -10.92 -14.20
CA LYS A 86 13.81 -10.73 -13.06
C LYS A 86 13.35 -9.60 -12.13
N LEU A 87 12.86 -8.48 -12.68
CA LEU A 87 12.29 -7.40 -11.89
C LEU A 87 11.09 -7.88 -11.07
N PHE A 88 10.18 -8.64 -11.67
CA PHE A 88 9.01 -9.19 -10.98
C PHE A 88 9.39 -10.18 -9.88
N GLU A 89 10.36 -11.07 -10.14
CA GLU A 89 10.88 -12.04 -9.17
C GLU A 89 11.56 -11.33 -7.99
N SER A 90 12.47 -10.38 -8.25
CA SER A 90 13.11 -9.57 -7.21
C SER A 90 12.11 -8.70 -6.44
N TRP A 91 11.07 -8.18 -7.11
CA TRP A 91 9.99 -7.45 -6.45
C TRP A 91 9.27 -8.35 -5.43
N ASN A 92 8.94 -9.57 -5.83
CA ASN A 92 8.30 -10.58 -4.99
C ASN A 92 9.22 -11.10 -3.86
N ALA A 93 10.54 -11.04 -4.06
CA ALA A 93 11.56 -11.38 -3.07
C ALA A 93 11.95 -10.24 -2.12
N TYR A 94 11.31 -9.07 -2.24
CA TYR A 94 11.66 -7.88 -1.45
C TYR A 94 13.11 -7.42 -1.67
N GLU A 95 13.68 -7.69 -2.84
CA GLU A 95 15.07 -7.34 -3.19
C GLU A 95 15.13 -5.97 -3.91
N GLU A 96 14.99 -4.89 -3.15
CA GLU A 96 14.94 -3.52 -3.71
C GLU A 96 16.16 -3.13 -4.54
N GLU A 97 17.37 -3.50 -4.10
CA GLU A 97 18.60 -3.22 -4.86
C GLU A 97 18.62 -3.95 -6.20
N ALA A 98 18.18 -5.22 -6.21
CA ALA A 98 18.05 -6.01 -7.43
C ALA A 98 16.97 -5.43 -8.36
N CYS A 99 15.83 -4.98 -7.82
CA CYS A 99 14.81 -4.25 -8.57
C CYS A 99 15.41 -3.00 -9.22
N CYS A 100 16.12 -2.18 -8.44
CA CYS A 100 16.77 -0.97 -8.93
C CYS A 100 17.82 -1.26 -10.00
N SER A 101 18.57 -2.38 -9.90
CA SER A 101 19.51 -2.80 -10.95
C SER A 101 18.77 -3.15 -12.24
N CYS A 102 17.75 -4.01 -12.14
CA CYS A 102 16.95 -4.42 -13.30
C CYS A 102 16.29 -3.24 -14.00
N ILE A 103 15.76 -2.28 -13.24
CA ILE A 103 15.16 -1.07 -13.81
C ILE A 103 16.20 -0.22 -14.55
N ARG A 104 17.42 -0.06 -14.02
CA ARG A 104 18.49 0.66 -14.72
C ARG A 104 18.87 -0.02 -16.04
N GLU A 105 18.95 -1.35 -16.05
CA GLU A 105 19.23 -2.14 -17.25
C GLU A 105 18.11 -1.98 -18.29
N LEU A 106 16.84 -2.08 -17.87
CA LEU A 106 15.69 -1.84 -18.73
C LEU A 106 15.68 -0.42 -19.33
N LEU A 107 15.99 0.60 -18.53
CA LEU A 107 16.12 1.99 -18.99
C LEU A 107 17.22 2.14 -20.03
N GLN A 108 18.38 1.51 -19.83
CA GLN A 108 19.48 1.54 -20.79
C GLN A 108 19.09 0.88 -22.12
N LEU A 109 18.48 -0.31 -22.06
CA LEU A 109 18.04 -1.07 -23.22
C LEU A 109 16.99 -0.32 -24.06
N LEU A 110 16.07 0.39 -23.40
CA LEU A 110 15.02 1.15 -24.06
C LEU A 110 15.45 2.54 -24.53
N SER A 111 16.52 3.11 -23.96
CA SER A 111 16.96 4.48 -24.26
C SER A 111 17.16 4.80 -25.76
N PRO A 112 17.67 3.88 -26.63
CA PRO A 112 17.83 4.15 -28.06
C PRO A 112 16.50 4.26 -28.83
N TYR A 113 15.41 3.83 -28.20
CA TYR A 113 14.07 3.74 -28.80
C TYR A 113 13.10 4.79 -28.23
N ARG A 114 13.59 5.78 -27.46
CA ARG A 114 12.78 6.77 -26.73
C ARG A 114 11.83 7.61 -27.60
N GLN A 115 12.11 7.72 -28.90
CA GLN A 115 11.28 8.43 -29.87
C GLN A 115 9.97 7.71 -30.16
N TYR A 116 9.94 6.38 -30.00
CA TYR A 116 8.75 5.58 -30.26
C TYR A 116 7.76 5.66 -29.10
N SER A 117 6.47 5.74 -29.45
CA SER A 117 5.43 6.14 -28.51
C SER A 117 5.31 5.18 -27.32
N TRP A 118 5.32 3.87 -27.56
CA TRP A 118 5.19 2.88 -26.50
C TRP A 118 6.44 2.83 -25.61
N GLU A 119 7.63 2.82 -26.21
CA GLU A 119 8.90 2.81 -25.51
C GLU A 119 9.06 4.05 -24.62
N SER A 120 8.63 5.22 -25.09
CA SER A 120 8.61 6.45 -24.28
C SER A 120 7.75 6.31 -23.02
N VAL A 121 6.61 5.62 -23.13
CA VAL A 121 5.70 5.35 -22.00
C VAL A 121 6.36 4.42 -21.00
N VAL A 122 6.92 3.30 -21.47
CA VAL A 122 7.61 2.33 -20.61
C VAL A 122 8.82 2.97 -19.92
N LEU A 123 9.63 3.76 -20.65
CA LEU A 123 10.76 4.50 -20.09
C LEU A 123 10.35 5.45 -18.97
N LYS A 124 9.29 6.24 -19.16
CA LYS A 124 8.81 7.16 -18.14
C LYS A 124 8.27 6.40 -16.92
N SER A 125 7.50 5.34 -17.12
CA SER A 125 7.02 4.50 -16.02
C SER A 125 8.20 3.92 -15.22
N LEU A 126 9.15 3.26 -15.88
CA LEU A 126 10.36 2.73 -15.21
C LEU A 126 11.15 3.81 -14.45
N SER A 127 11.23 5.02 -14.98
CA SER A 127 11.89 6.15 -14.30
C SER A 127 11.15 6.56 -13.02
N ILE A 128 9.81 6.58 -13.05
CA ILE A 128 8.97 6.82 -11.87
C ILE A 128 9.25 5.75 -10.81
N LEU A 129 9.24 4.47 -11.19
CA LEU A 129 9.50 3.36 -10.28
C LEU A 129 10.90 3.45 -9.66
N LEU A 130 11.92 3.74 -10.47
CA LEU A 130 13.29 3.88 -9.98
C LEU A 130 13.43 5.01 -8.96
N ASP A 131 12.81 6.17 -9.23
CA ASP A 131 12.88 7.32 -8.34
C ASP A 131 12.14 7.06 -7.02
N ALA A 132 10.96 6.45 -7.09
CA ALA A 132 10.16 6.07 -5.92
C ALA A 132 10.92 5.09 -5.01
N LEU A 133 11.50 4.03 -5.59
CA LEU A 133 12.27 3.03 -4.83
C LEU A 133 13.54 3.61 -4.22
N LYS A 134 14.32 4.39 -4.98
CA LYS A 134 15.59 4.96 -4.48
C LYS A 134 15.40 5.95 -3.34
N LYS A 135 14.31 6.70 -3.36
CA LYS A 135 14.01 7.73 -2.37
C LYS A 135 13.14 7.22 -1.23
N ASP A 136 12.76 5.94 -1.26
CA ASP A 136 11.82 5.32 -0.32
C ASP A 136 10.60 6.23 -0.08
N ARG A 137 9.91 6.58 -1.18
CA ARG A 137 8.80 7.53 -1.15
C ARG A 137 7.56 6.98 -1.85
N LEU A 138 6.41 7.47 -1.41
CA LEU A 138 5.16 7.32 -2.14
C LEU A 138 5.21 8.05 -3.49
N LEU A 139 4.36 7.59 -4.42
CA LEU A 139 4.14 8.27 -5.69
C LEU A 139 3.61 9.69 -5.48
N LYS A 140 3.91 10.59 -6.40
CA LYS A 140 3.21 11.88 -6.51
C LYS A 140 1.89 11.69 -7.24
N SER A 141 0.94 12.63 -7.08
CA SER A 141 -0.35 12.60 -7.80
C SER A 141 -0.15 12.48 -9.31
N GLU A 142 0.72 13.28 -9.91
CA GLU A 142 1.01 13.24 -11.35
C GLU A 142 1.61 11.90 -11.82
N GLU A 143 2.35 11.21 -10.95
CA GLU A 143 2.95 9.90 -11.23
C GLU A 143 1.89 8.79 -11.13
N TYR A 144 1.00 8.89 -10.15
CA TYR A 144 -0.17 8.03 -10.03
C TYR A 144 -1.07 8.18 -11.26
N ASP A 145 -1.42 9.41 -11.64
CA ASP A 145 -2.26 9.70 -12.80
C ASP A 145 -1.63 9.17 -14.09
N TRP A 146 -0.31 9.32 -14.26
CA TRP A 146 0.41 8.76 -15.40
C TRP A 146 0.31 7.24 -15.45
N LEU A 147 0.53 6.55 -14.33
CA LEU A 147 0.49 5.09 -14.28
C LEU A 147 -0.93 4.56 -14.44
N MET A 148 -1.93 5.21 -13.82
CA MET A 148 -3.35 4.88 -13.98
C MET A 148 -3.86 5.17 -15.38
N GLN A 149 -3.30 6.18 -16.06
CA GLN A 149 -3.49 6.35 -17.48
C GLN A 149 -2.87 5.13 -18.15
N PHE A 150 -1.54 5.01 -18.22
CA PHE A 150 -0.86 4.08 -19.13
C PHE A 150 -0.81 2.59 -18.73
N HIS A 151 -1.50 2.16 -17.67
CA HIS A 151 -1.33 0.80 -17.11
C HIS A 151 -1.50 -0.33 -18.13
N SER A 152 -2.54 -0.28 -18.97
CA SER A 152 -2.93 -1.40 -19.84
C SER A 152 -2.01 -1.61 -21.05
N VAL A 153 -1.04 -0.71 -21.27
CA VAL A 153 -0.02 -0.87 -22.32
C VAL A 153 1.33 -1.31 -21.76
N LEU A 154 1.47 -1.39 -20.44
CA LEU A 154 2.70 -1.86 -19.82
C LEU A 154 2.83 -3.38 -19.99
N PRO A 155 4.06 -3.91 -20.06
CA PRO A 155 4.29 -5.34 -19.93
C PRO A 155 3.67 -5.89 -18.65
N ARG A 156 3.14 -7.12 -18.70
CA ARG A 156 2.35 -7.72 -17.61
C ARG A 156 3.10 -7.76 -16.28
N GLU A 157 4.38 -8.13 -16.31
CA GLU A 157 5.25 -8.19 -15.13
C GLU A 157 5.35 -6.82 -14.46
N LEU A 158 5.50 -5.77 -15.27
CA LEU A 158 5.60 -4.40 -14.80
C LEU A 158 4.24 -3.85 -14.32
N GLU A 159 3.14 -4.17 -15.03
CA GLU A 159 1.79 -3.85 -14.58
C GLU A 159 1.50 -4.48 -13.21
N SER A 160 1.90 -5.73 -13.00
CA SER A 160 1.72 -6.45 -11.74
C SER A 160 2.51 -5.82 -10.57
N VAL A 161 3.73 -5.35 -10.83
CA VAL A 161 4.50 -4.54 -9.86
C VAL A 161 3.74 -3.26 -9.50
N TYR A 162 3.30 -2.49 -10.49
CA TYR A 162 2.58 -1.24 -10.26
C TYR A 162 1.24 -1.42 -9.57
N ALA A 163 0.53 -2.52 -9.82
CA ALA A 163 -0.78 -2.77 -9.21
C ALA A 163 -0.71 -2.67 -7.67
N SER A 164 0.30 -3.31 -7.05
CA SER A 164 0.52 -3.22 -5.60
C SER A 164 0.92 -1.80 -5.13
N ILE A 165 1.74 -1.08 -5.91
CA ILE A 165 2.21 0.27 -5.57
C ILE A 165 1.07 1.29 -5.65
N LEU A 166 0.27 1.24 -6.72
CA LEU A 166 -0.90 2.09 -6.92
C LEU A 166 -1.96 1.85 -5.86
N TYR A 167 -2.17 0.58 -5.49
CA TYR A 167 -3.05 0.23 -4.38
C TYR A 167 -2.53 0.84 -3.07
N HIS A 168 -1.25 0.66 -2.76
CA HIS A 168 -0.67 1.21 -1.53
C HIS A 168 -0.76 2.74 -1.48
N TYR A 169 -0.46 3.42 -2.59
CA TYR A 169 -0.67 4.87 -2.69
C TYR A 169 -2.10 5.26 -2.32
N GLN A 170 -3.11 4.64 -2.94
CA GLN A 170 -4.50 4.95 -2.65
C GLN A 170 -4.90 4.63 -1.21
N TYR A 171 -4.31 3.58 -0.63
CA TYR A 171 -4.58 3.16 0.75
C TYR A 171 -4.04 4.15 1.79
N THR A 172 -2.98 4.90 1.46
CA THR A 172 -2.41 5.93 2.35
C THR A 172 -3.20 7.24 2.37
N LEU A 173 -4.02 7.50 1.35
CA LEU A 173 -4.93 8.65 1.32
C LEU A 173 -6.14 8.41 2.23
N PRO A 174 -6.91 9.46 2.60
CA PRO A 174 -8.20 9.28 3.27
C PRO A 174 -9.01 8.20 2.55
N HIS A 175 -9.41 7.17 3.29
CA HIS A 175 -9.77 5.87 2.70
C HIS A 175 -11.00 5.96 1.80
N ASP A 176 -10.77 6.07 0.49
CA ASP A 176 -11.82 5.93 -0.52
C ASP A 176 -11.98 4.46 -0.89
N ARG A 177 -12.93 3.80 -0.21
CA ARG A 177 -13.28 2.39 -0.44
C ARG A 177 -13.68 2.12 -1.89
N ASN A 178 -14.33 3.06 -2.56
CA ASN A 178 -14.79 2.87 -3.94
C ASN A 178 -13.61 2.90 -4.89
N GLN A 179 -12.67 3.82 -4.70
CA GLN A 179 -11.46 3.89 -5.51
C GLN A 179 -10.59 2.63 -5.34
N LEU A 180 -10.45 2.12 -4.11
CA LEU A 180 -9.71 0.88 -3.84
C LEU A 180 -10.37 -0.36 -4.48
N ARG A 181 -11.71 -0.47 -4.44
CA ARG A 181 -12.45 -1.52 -5.16
C ARG A 181 -12.30 -1.40 -6.68
N ASN A 182 -12.28 -0.18 -7.21
CA ASN A 182 -12.06 0.07 -8.63
C ASN A 182 -10.67 -0.43 -9.08
N LEU A 183 -9.62 -0.24 -8.26
CA LEU A 183 -8.30 -0.78 -8.55
C LEU A 183 -8.29 -2.30 -8.68
N LEU A 184 -9.06 -3.04 -7.87
CA LEU A 184 -9.19 -4.50 -8.01
C LEU A 184 -9.87 -4.93 -9.33
N THR A 185 -10.68 -4.05 -9.91
CA THR A 185 -11.34 -4.26 -11.21
C THR A 185 -10.40 -3.93 -12.36
N ILE A 186 -9.67 -2.81 -12.25
CA ILE A 186 -8.69 -2.35 -13.24
C ILE A 186 -7.49 -3.30 -13.31
N PHE A 187 -7.07 -3.83 -12.15
CA PHE A 187 -5.95 -4.74 -12.00
C PHE A 187 -6.45 -6.13 -11.52
N PRO A 188 -6.86 -7.03 -12.43
CA PRO A 188 -7.30 -8.38 -12.08
C PRO A 188 -6.32 -9.19 -11.24
N MET A 189 -5.02 -8.91 -11.33
CA MET A 189 -3.98 -9.55 -10.51
C MET A 189 -4.09 -9.20 -9.02
N LEU A 190 -4.79 -8.13 -8.64
CA LEU A 190 -5.10 -7.85 -7.23
C LEU A 190 -6.26 -8.72 -6.74
N SER A 191 -7.28 -8.94 -7.58
CA SER A 191 -8.41 -9.83 -7.26
C SER A 191 -8.05 -11.32 -7.36
N HIS A 192 -7.10 -11.65 -8.23
CA HIS A 192 -6.56 -12.97 -8.45
C HIS A 192 -5.02 -12.93 -8.39
N PRO A 193 -4.45 -12.89 -7.17
CA PRO A 193 -3.02 -12.75 -6.94
C PRO A 193 -2.14 -13.68 -7.78
N ASP A 194 -1.17 -13.07 -8.47
CA ASP A 194 -0.09 -13.70 -9.23
C ASP A 194 1.26 -13.66 -8.50
N SER A 195 1.39 -12.84 -7.46
CA SER A 195 2.57 -12.69 -6.61
C SER A 195 2.20 -12.71 -5.12
N VAL A 196 3.18 -12.91 -4.25
CA VAL A 196 3.02 -12.79 -2.80
C VAL A 196 2.63 -11.37 -2.44
N LYS A 197 3.26 -10.35 -3.00
CA LYS A 197 2.91 -8.94 -2.74
C LYS A 197 1.47 -8.60 -3.13
N ASN A 198 0.99 -9.08 -4.27
CA ASN A 198 -0.42 -8.92 -4.66
C ASN A 198 -1.35 -9.76 -3.78
N CYS A 199 -0.90 -10.92 -3.28
CA CYS A 199 -1.65 -11.74 -2.32
C CYS A 199 -1.82 -11.03 -0.97
N ILE A 200 -0.76 -10.40 -0.47
CA ILE A 200 -0.81 -9.57 0.74
C ILE A 200 -1.71 -8.36 0.53
N THR A 201 -1.62 -7.71 -0.63
CA THR A 201 -2.47 -6.57 -1.00
C THR A 201 -3.95 -6.98 -1.00
N TYR A 202 -4.27 -8.13 -1.60
CA TYR A 202 -5.60 -8.71 -1.58
C TYR A 202 -6.07 -9.02 -0.15
N ALA A 203 -5.23 -9.64 0.67
CA ALA A 203 -5.57 -9.95 2.06
C ALA A 203 -5.85 -8.67 2.87
N LEU A 204 -5.03 -7.63 2.72
CA LEU A 204 -5.24 -6.34 3.36
C LEU A 204 -6.56 -5.69 2.90
N HIS A 205 -6.89 -5.75 1.61
CA HIS A 205 -8.17 -5.26 1.09
C HIS A 205 -9.36 -5.99 1.74
N GLN A 206 -9.35 -7.32 1.67
CA GLN A 206 -10.45 -8.14 2.16
C GLN A 206 -10.65 -7.99 3.68
N THR A 207 -9.57 -7.96 4.46
CA THR A 207 -9.64 -7.94 5.92
C THR A 207 -9.99 -6.54 6.46
N ASN A 208 -9.38 -5.48 5.92
CA ASN A 208 -9.53 -4.13 6.48
C ASN A 208 -10.67 -3.32 5.84
N LEU A 209 -11.12 -3.65 4.63
CA LEU A 209 -12.17 -2.88 3.93
C LEU A 209 -13.46 -3.67 3.76
N GLU A 210 -13.37 -4.94 3.35
CA GLU A 210 -14.53 -5.80 3.11
C GLU A 210 -14.96 -6.59 4.34
N HIS A 211 -14.13 -6.63 5.39
CA HIS A 211 -14.32 -7.47 6.58
C HIS A 211 -14.61 -8.93 6.22
N ASN A 212 -13.89 -9.44 5.22
CA ASN A 212 -14.07 -10.76 4.63
C ASN A 212 -12.79 -11.59 4.76
N ASP A 213 -12.52 -12.04 5.98
CA ASP A 213 -11.26 -12.69 6.35
C ASP A 213 -11.08 -14.09 5.70
N LEU A 214 -12.16 -14.83 5.43
CA LEU A 214 -12.07 -16.22 4.96
C LEU A 214 -11.49 -16.37 3.54
N PRO A 215 -11.88 -15.56 2.54
CA PRO A 215 -11.21 -15.56 1.24
C PRO A 215 -9.74 -15.14 1.30
N ALA A 216 -9.41 -14.15 2.13
CA ALA A 216 -8.03 -13.73 2.36
C ALA A 216 -7.19 -14.90 2.90
N TRP A 217 -7.68 -15.55 3.95
CA TRP A 217 -7.06 -16.73 4.56
C TRP A 217 -6.77 -17.84 3.54
N ARG A 218 -7.78 -18.23 2.74
CA ARG A 218 -7.63 -19.29 1.73
C ARG A 218 -6.57 -18.94 0.68
N GLN A 219 -6.54 -17.69 0.25
CA GLN A 219 -5.60 -17.24 -0.76
C GLN A 219 -4.17 -17.22 -0.23
N LEU A 220 -3.96 -16.76 1.01
CA LEU A 220 -2.66 -16.80 1.68
C LEU A 220 -2.14 -18.23 1.83
N GLN A 221 -2.97 -19.16 2.30
CA GLN A 221 -2.59 -20.58 2.44
C GLN A 221 -2.11 -21.19 1.10
N LYS A 222 -2.75 -20.83 -0.01
CA LYS A 222 -2.35 -21.29 -1.35
C LYS A 222 -0.95 -20.78 -1.72
N PHE A 223 -0.62 -19.54 -1.38
CA PHE A 223 0.70 -18.97 -1.64
C PHE A 223 1.76 -19.52 -0.69
N THR A 224 1.42 -19.77 0.59
CA THR A 224 2.35 -20.39 1.56
C THR A 224 2.90 -21.71 1.02
N LYS A 225 2.03 -22.60 0.53
CA LYS A 225 2.43 -23.89 -0.04
C LYS A 225 3.40 -23.76 -1.24
N LYS A 226 3.33 -22.66 -1.99
CA LYS A 226 4.23 -22.40 -3.11
C LYS A 226 5.59 -21.88 -2.63
N GLU A 227 5.59 -21.02 -1.62
CA GLU A 227 6.79 -20.36 -1.10
C GLU A 227 7.59 -21.21 -0.09
N GLU A 228 7.01 -22.26 0.49
CA GLU A 228 7.71 -23.16 1.44
C GLU A 228 9.05 -23.71 0.91
N HIS A 229 9.19 -23.82 -0.41
CA HIS A 229 10.36 -24.40 -1.08
C HIS A 229 11.07 -23.41 -2.01
N SER A 230 10.68 -22.14 -2.04
CA SER A 230 11.25 -21.16 -2.96
C SER A 230 12.60 -20.60 -2.50
N GLY A 231 12.93 -20.75 -1.22
CA GLY A 231 14.08 -20.10 -0.58
C GLY A 231 13.87 -18.60 -0.31
N ASN A 232 12.69 -18.06 -0.62
CA ASN A 232 12.33 -16.67 -0.36
C ASN A 232 11.74 -16.52 1.06
N TRP A 233 12.63 -16.51 2.04
CA TRP A 233 12.24 -16.52 3.46
C TRP A 233 11.47 -15.28 3.89
N THR A 234 11.73 -14.11 3.29
CA THR A 234 10.98 -12.88 3.59
C THR A 234 9.54 -12.98 3.09
N ALA A 235 9.31 -13.50 1.89
CA ALA A 235 7.94 -13.69 1.39
C ALA A 235 7.18 -14.76 2.18
N LEU A 236 7.83 -15.87 2.53
CA LEU A 236 7.23 -16.92 3.35
C LEU A 236 6.88 -16.40 4.75
N PHE A 237 7.78 -15.63 5.37
CA PHE A 237 7.51 -14.95 6.64
C PHE A 237 6.29 -14.04 6.53
N ASP A 238 6.19 -13.24 5.47
CA ASP A 238 5.08 -12.31 5.32
C ASP A 238 3.73 -13.02 5.14
N LEU A 239 3.71 -14.17 4.44
CA LEU A 239 2.53 -15.02 4.34
C LEU A 239 2.12 -15.60 5.69
N TYR A 240 3.06 -16.14 6.47
CA TYR A 240 2.77 -16.66 7.81
C TYR A 240 2.32 -15.56 8.78
N HIS A 241 2.92 -14.38 8.69
CA HIS A 241 2.52 -13.21 9.47
C HIS A 241 1.05 -12.86 9.19
N TRP A 242 0.65 -12.68 7.93
CA TRP A 242 -0.72 -12.34 7.61
C TRP A 242 -1.73 -13.44 7.96
N LEU A 243 -1.34 -14.71 7.78
CA LEU A 243 -2.13 -15.83 8.30
C LEU A 243 -2.27 -15.71 9.82
N CYS A 244 -1.19 -15.53 10.57
CA CYS A 244 -1.21 -15.38 12.03
C CYS A 244 -2.24 -14.33 12.46
N LEU A 245 -2.21 -13.13 11.86
CA LEU A 245 -3.18 -12.07 12.16
C LEU A 245 -4.62 -12.46 11.88
N ILE A 246 -4.88 -13.03 10.70
CA ILE A 246 -6.23 -13.42 10.33
C ILE A 246 -6.74 -14.53 11.24
N SER A 247 -5.92 -15.54 11.56
CA SER A 247 -6.32 -16.63 12.48
C SER A 247 -6.78 -16.12 13.84
N ALA A 248 -6.12 -15.07 14.35
CA ALA A 248 -6.50 -14.44 15.60
C ALA A 248 -7.86 -13.73 15.49
N ARG A 249 -8.14 -13.06 14.37
CA ARG A 249 -9.42 -12.37 14.09
C ARG A 249 -10.59 -13.34 13.92
N ILE A 250 -10.39 -14.44 13.19
CA ILE A 250 -11.45 -15.45 12.93
C ILE A 250 -11.46 -16.60 13.96
N HIS A 251 -10.66 -16.50 15.03
CA HIS A 251 -10.56 -17.48 16.11
C HIS A 251 -10.32 -18.93 15.64
N VAL A 252 -9.50 -19.12 14.61
CA VAL A 252 -9.08 -20.45 14.15
C VAL A 252 -7.90 -20.92 15.00
N PRO A 253 -7.87 -22.20 15.45
CA PRO A 253 -6.81 -22.76 16.29
C PRO A 253 -5.53 -23.05 15.50
N ALA A 254 -5.01 -22.04 14.81
CA ALA A 254 -3.76 -22.08 14.03
C ALA A 254 -2.80 -20.94 14.43
N PHE A 255 -3.26 -19.98 15.24
CA PHE A 255 -2.49 -18.80 15.63
C PHE A 255 -1.13 -19.16 16.23
N GLU A 256 -1.11 -20.04 17.23
CA GLU A 256 0.12 -20.42 17.95
C GLU A 256 1.16 -21.10 17.04
N ASP A 257 0.71 -21.98 16.15
CA ASP A 257 1.61 -22.67 15.22
C ASP A 257 2.17 -21.70 14.17
N LEU A 258 1.32 -20.82 13.62
CA LEU A 258 1.74 -19.79 12.66
C LEU A 258 2.69 -18.77 13.29
N HIS A 259 2.41 -18.35 14.52
CA HIS A 259 3.27 -17.48 15.31
C HIS A 259 4.64 -18.13 15.51
N ARG A 260 4.67 -19.41 15.92
CA ARG A 260 5.92 -20.17 16.06
C ARG A 260 6.71 -20.27 14.76
N MET A 261 6.04 -20.44 13.62
CA MET A 261 6.72 -20.44 12.32
C MET A 261 7.33 -19.07 12.00
N CYS A 262 6.64 -17.96 12.31
CA CYS A 262 7.20 -16.62 12.15
C CYS A 262 8.45 -16.43 13.01
N GLU A 263 8.40 -16.78 14.30
CA GLU A 263 9.55 -16.68 15.21
C GLU A 263 10.72 -17.55 14.75
N LYS A 264 10.46 -18.77 14.27
CA LYS A 264 11.48 -19.65 13.71
C LYS A 264 12.18 -19.00 12.51
N LEU A 265 11.43 -18.44 11.56
CA LEU A 265 12.01 -17.75 10.41
C LEU A 265 12.83 -16.51 10.80
N LEU A 266 12.40 -15.77 11.82
CA LEU A 266 13.15 -14.62 12.35
C LEU A 266 14.49 -15.03 12.99
N LEU A 267 14.57 -16.23 13.58
CA LEU A 267 15.79 -16.77 14.18
C LEU A 267 16.74 -17.37 13.14
N GLU A 268 16.22 -18.08 12.14
CA GLU A 268 17.01 -18.86 11.19
C GLU A 268 17.45 -18.05 9.96
N HIS A 269 16.74 -16.97 9.62
CA HIS A 269 16.94 -16.25 8.37
C HIS A 269 16.99 -14.73 8.53
N THR A 270 17.65 -14.09 7.56
CA THR A 270 17.66 -12.63 7.48
C THR A 270 16.36 -12.14 6.84
N ILE A 271 15.39 -11.80 7.68
CA ILE A 271 14.12 -11.16 7.27
C ILE A 271 14.29 -9.65 7.23
N LYS A 272 13.78 -8.99 6.18
CA LYS A 272 13.78 -7.53 6.01
C LYS A 272 13.22 -6.81 7.26
N ALA A 273 13.94 -5.79 7.71
CA ALA A 273 13.66 -5.09 8.97
C ALA A 273 12.25 -4.48 9.00
N GLU A 274 11.84 -3.83 7.92
CA GLU A 274 10.48 -3.28 7.74
C GLU A 274 9.36 -4.33 7.94
N ARG A 275 9.53 -5.55 7.41
CA ARG A 275 8.54 -6.63 7.56
C ARG A 275 8.49 -7.13 9.00
N ARG A 276 9.65 -7.28 9.64
CA ARG A 276 9.77 -7.66 11.06
C ARG A 276 9.08 -6.64 11.98
N ILE A 277 9.32 -5.35 11.74
CA ILE A 277 8.72 -4.26 12.50
C ILE A 277 7.19 -4.28 12.35
N THR A 278 6.69 -4.42 11.13
CA THR A 278 5.24 -4.51 10.84
C THR A 278 4.61 -5.70 11.58
N TYR A 279 5.30 -6.84 11.61
CA TYR A 279 4.88 -8.03 12.35
C TYR A 279 4.77 -7.78 13.85
N TYR A 280 5.78 -7.18 14.49
CA TYR A 280 5.72 -6.87 15.93
C TYR A 280 4.56 -5.93 16.27
N PHE A 281 4.35 -4.89 15.46
CA PHE A 281 3.22 -3.99 15.65
C PHE A 281 1.88 -4.75 15.56
N ASN A 282 1.67 -5.52 14.50
CA ASN A 282 0.40 -6.21 14.31
C ASN A 282 0.15 -7.29 15.38
N LEU A 283 1.19 -7.99 15.82
CA LEU A 283 1.10 -8.99 16.87
C LEU A 283 0.77 -8.36 18.23
N SER A 284 1.25 -7.15 18.51
CA SER A 284 0.82 -6.41 19.69
C SER A 284 -0.69 -6.14 19.68
N GLY A 285 -1.25 -5.76 18.52
CA GLY A 285 -2.71 -5.58 18.37
C GLY A 285 -3.50 -6.88 18.55
N VAL A 286 -2.94 -8.03 18.17
CA VAL A 286 -3.56 -9.33 18.46
C VAL A 286 -3.65 -9.58 19.96
N TYR A 287 -2.53 -9.42 20.68
CA TYR A 287 -2.50 -9.65 22.13
C TYR A 287 -3.33 -8.62 22.90
N HIS A 288 -3.44 -7.39 22.39
CA HIS A 288 -4.37 -6.40 22.93
C HIS A 288 -5.81 -6.92 22.92
N ASN A 289 -6.28 -7.42 21.78
CA ASN A 289 -7.63 -7.95 21.62
C ASN A 289 -7.88 -9.19 22.49
N GLN A 290 -6.84 -9.99 22.75
CA GLN A 290 -6.87 -11.13 23.66
C GLN A 290 -6.75 -10.73 25.14
N LYS A 291 -6.51 -9.45 25.44
CA LYS A 291 -6.25 -8.91 26.78
C LYS A 291 -4.98 -9.49 27.43
N GLU A 292 -4.05 -9.98 26.63
CA GLU A 292 -2.74 -10.48 27.06
C GLU A 292 -1.72 -9.34 27.09
N TYR A 293 -1.94 -8.38 27.98
CA TYR A 293 -1.24 -7.09 27.96
C TYR A 293 0.28 -7.19 28.18
N GLU A 294 0.76 -8.20 28.91
CA GLU A 294 2.21 -8.43 29.08
C GLU A 294 2.89 -8.81 27.75
N LYS A 295 2.23 -9.65 26.94
CA LYS A 295 2.73 -10.02 25.61
C LYS A 295 2.61 -8.85 24.63
N GLU A 296 1.50 -8.11 24.69
CA GLU A 296 1.35 -6.87 23.91
C GLU A 296 2.52 -5.91 24.19
N GLU A 297 2.84 -5.66 25.47
CA GLU A 297 3.95 -4.77 25.86
C GLU A 297 5.29 -5.23 25.30
N TYR A 298 5.59 -6.53 25.37
CA TYR A 298 6.81 -7.10 24.81
C TYR A 298 6.95 -6.78 23.30
N TYR A 299 5.90 -7.00 22.52
CA TYR A 299 5.93 -6.74 21.07
C TYR A 299 5.91 -5.24 20.73
N LEU A 300 5.21 -4.42 21.49
CA LEU A 300 5.28 -2.96 21.36
C LEU A 300 6.71 -2.46 21.63
N CYS A 301 7.39 -2.97 22.66
CA CYS A 301 8.79 -2.64 22.92
C CYS A 301 9.71 -3.00 21.75
N LEU A 302 9.53 -4.17 21.15
CA LEU A 302 10.30 -4.58 19.97
C LEU A 302 10.04 -3.68 18.76
N PHE A 303 8.80 -3.25 18.56
CA PHE A 303 8.42 -2.28 17.54
C PHE A 303 9.07 -0.91 17.79
N LEU A 304 8.91 -0.36 18.99
CA LEU A 304 9.40 0.98 19.36
C LEU A 304 10.94 1.06 19.37
N LYS A 305 11.65 0.00 19.73
CA LYS A 305 13.13 -0.02 19.81
C LYS A 305 13.82 0.36 18.49
N ASN A 306 13.19 0.08 17.36
CA ASN A 306 13.81 0.25 16.03
C ASN A 306 13.42 1.58 15.36
N HIS A 307 12.64 2.43 16.03
CA HIS A 307 12.16 3.68 15.46
C HIS A 307 12.71 4.89 16.22
N THR A 308 13.25 5.86 15.48
CA THR A 308 13.88 7.06 16.05
C THR A 308 13.09 8.34 15.82
N ARG A 309 12.00 8.31 15.03
CA ARG A 309 11.15 9.47 14.70
C ARG A 309 9.68 9.06 14.52
N GLN A 310 8.76 10.00 14.76
CA GLN A 310 7.31 9.89 14.45
C GLN A 310 6.56 8.70 15.09
N LEU A 311 6.82 8.43 16.38
CA LEU A 311 6.18 7.36 17.15
C LEU A 311 5.14 7.82 18.16
N LEU A 312 4.90 9.12 18.30
CA LEU A 312 4.08 9.64 19.37
C LEU A 312 2.68 8.99 19.48
N PRO A 313 1.96 8.70 18.37
CA PRO A 313 0.73 7.92 18.41
C PRO A 313 0.90 6.53 19.06
N PHE A 314 1.98 5.82 18.74
CA PHE A 314 2.29 4.50 19.31
C PHE A 314 2.76 4.56 20.77
N MET A 315 3.36 5.69 21.18
CA MET A 315 3.71 5.92 22.59
C MET A 315 2.46 6.07 23.46
N PHE A 316 1.41 6.73 22.96
CA PHE A 316 0.12 6.77 23.66
C PHE A 316 -0.46 5.37 23.86
N TRP A 317 -0.35 4.52 22.84
CA TRP A 317 -0.79 3.13 22.90
C TRP A 317 0.01 2.31 23.93
N TYR A 318 1.33 2.48 23.94
CA TYR A 318 2.20 1.83 24.91
C TYR A 318 1.87 2.24 26.35
N ILE A 319 1.67 3.55 26.60
CA ILE A 319 1.24 4.05 27.92
C ILE A 319 -0.12 3.45 28.30
N HIS A 320 -1.07 3.41 27.36
CA HIS A 320 -2.37 2.82 27.60
C HIS A 320 -2.28 1.35 28.02
N ASN A 321 -1.44 0.55 27.34
CA ASN A 321 -1.17 -0.83 27.72
C ASN A 321 -0.59 -0.93 29.15
N GLN A 322 0.37 -0.08 29.52
CA GLN A 322 0.90 -0.04 30.89
C GLN A 322 -0.20 0.25 31.92
N ARG A 323 -1.11 1.18 31.61
CA ARG A 323 -2.26 1.50 32.47
C ARG A 323 -3.23 0.34 32.63
N LEU A 324 -3.51 -0.40 31.56
CA LEU A 324 -4.37 -1.59 31.61
C LEU A 324 -3.78 -2.69 32.51
N GLN A 325 -2.46 -2.73 32.65
CA GLN A 325 -1.75 -3.59 33.59
C GLN A 325 -1.64 -3.03 35.02
N GLY A 326 -2.17 -1.83 35.27
CA GLY A 326 -2.01 -1.14 36.56
C GLY A 326 -0.60 -0.61 36.83
N LYS A 327 0.27 -0.55 35.82
CA LYS A 327 1.63 -0.03 35.94
C LYS A 327 1.63 1.50 35.98
N GLY A 328 2.68 2.05 36.60
CA GLY A 328 3.03 3.46 36.43
C GLY A 328 3.56 3.73 35.03
N ILE A 329 3.52 4.99 34.60
CA ILE A 329 4.19 5.41 33.35
C ILE A 329 5.71 5.37 33.61
N GLU A 330 6.45 4.61 32.82
CA GLU A 330 7.90 4.56 32.97
C GLU A 330 8.53 5.92 32.64
N LYS A 331 9.38 6.42 33.56
CA LYS A 331 10.04 7.73 33.43
C LYS A 331 10.99 7.84 32.22
N VAL A 332 11.52 6.71 31.74
CA VAL A 332 12.51 6.67 30.65
C VAL A 332 11.89 6.99 29.28
N LEU A 333 10.60 6.72 29.10
CA LEU A 333 9.87 6.96 27.84
C LEU A 333 9.68 8.45 27.53
N ALA A 334 9.79 9.32 28.54
CA ALA A 334 9.62 10.76 28.39
C ALA A 334 10.90 11.50 27.97
N GLN A 335 12.08 10.86 28.03
CA GLN A 335 13.36 11.55 27.89
C GLN A 335 14.05 11.34 26.54
N SER A 336 13.52 10.47 25.67
CA SER A 336 14.20 10.03 24.45
C SER A 336 13.51 10.42 23.14
N TYR A 337 12.36 11.09 23.18
CA TYR A 337 11.56 11.37 21.98
C TYR A 337 11.58 12.85 21.57
N ASP A 338 11.96 13.13 20.32
CA ASP A 338 11.95 14.50 19.77
C ASP A 338 10.54 14.90 19.32
N MET A 339 9.86 15.65 20.18
CA MET A 339 8.50 16.14 19.97
C MET A 339 8.38 17.14 18.81
N ARG A 340 9.49 17.74 18.35
CA ARG A 340 9.49 18.80 17.33
C ARG A 340 9.00 18.31 15.96
N ASP A 341 9.09 17.01 15.70
CA ASP A 341 8.63 16.40 14.45
C ASP A 341 7.12 16.09 14.45
N CYS A 342 6.40 16.35 15.55
CA CYS A 342 4.97 16.06 15.68
C CYS A 342 4.12 17.32 15.53
N SER A 343 2.85 17.16 15.11
CA SER A 343 1.91 18.28 15.04
C SER A 343 1.64 18.89 16.43
N GLU A 344 1.33 20.18 16.47
CA GLU A 344 0.95 20.88 17.73
C GLU A 344 -0.18 20.17 18.48
N ARG A 345 -1.10 19.54 17.73
CA ARG A 345 -2.20 18.74 18.32
C ARG A 345 -1.64 17.57 19.12
N LEU A 346 -0.77 16.76 18.52
CA LEU A 346 -0.17 15.61 19.21
C LEU A 346 0.76 16.05 20.35
N GLN A 347 1.48 17.17 20.19
CA GLN A 347 2.29 17.74 21.27
C GLN A 347 1.42 18.15 22.48
N THR A 348 0.25 18.74 22.24
CA THR A 348 -0.70 19.10 23.32
C THR A 348 -1.21 17.86 24.06
N LEU A 349 -1.50 16.78 23.33
CA LEU A 349 -1.90 15.50 23.90
C LEU A 349 -0.79 14.87 24.74
N TRP A 350 0.45 14.96 24.28
CA TRP A 350 1.61 14.50 25.04
C TRP A 350 1.83 15.30 26.33
N GLY A 351 1.59 16.61 26.31
CA GLY A 351 1.67 17.45 27.50
C GLY A 351 0.77 16.99 28.66
N PHE A 352 -0.31 16.24 28.39
CA PHE A 352 -1.09 15.59 29.45
C PHE A 352 -0.27 14.54 30.22
N TYR A 353 0.49 13.71 29.52
CA TYR A 353 1.32 12.67 30.12
C TYR A 353 2.57 13.24 30.81
N GLU A 354 3.09 14.37 30.34
CA GLU A 354 4.15 15.11 31.04
C GLU A 354 3.64 15.77 32.32
N LEU A 355 2.39 16.26 32.32
CA LEU A 355 1.75 16.87 33.48
C LEU A 355 1.41 15.83 34.57
N LEU A 356 1.01 14.62 34.18
CA LEU A 356 0.40 13.63 35.07
C LEU A 356 1.24 13.25 36.31
N PRO A 357 2.58 13.12 36.24
CA PRO A 357 3.41 12.83 37.42
C PRO A 357 3.54 14.00 38.40
N HIS A 358 3.19 15.22 37.99
CA HIS A 358 3.47 16.46 38.72
C HIS A 358 2.21 17.22 39.16
N ALA A 359 1.02 16.75 38.75
CA ALA A 359 -0.25 17.41 39.02
C ALA A 359 -1.19 16.55 39.88
N ASP A 360 -2.02 17.22 40.66
CA ASP A 360 -3.14 16.55 41.33
C ASP A 360 -4.21 16.09 40.30
N ALA A 361 -5.06 15.15 40.72
CA ALA A 361 -6.05 14.54 39.83
C ALA A 361 -7.05 15.55 39.23
N ARG A 362 -7.38 16.64 39.94
CA ARG A 362 -8.31 17.67 39.47
C ARG A 362 -7.65 18.52 38.40
N THR A 363 -6.38 18.87 38.59
CA THR A 363 -5.57 19.59 37.59
C THR A 363 -5.39 18.76 36.32
N ALA A 364 -5.05 17.47 36.46
CA ALA A 364 -4.94 16.55 35.32
C ALA A 364 -6.27 16.38 34.57
N GLN A 365 -7.39 16.18 35.28
CA GLN A 365 -8.71 16.05 34.66
C GLN A 365 -9.12 17.34 33.94
N ASN A 366 -8.85 18.50 34.52
CA ASN A 366 -9.11 19.78 33.86
C ASN A 366 -8.29 19.94 32.58
N TYR A 367 -7.02 19.51 32.57
CA TYR A 367 -6.19 19.54 31.36
C TYR A 367 -6.77 18.63 30.27
N LEU A 368 -7.13 17.39 30.62
CA LEU A 368 -7.74 16.44 29.69
C LEU A 368 -9.01 17.04 29.06
N MET A 369 -9.93 17.53 29.89
CA MET A 369 -11.22 18.04 29.42
C MET A 369 -11.13 19.36 28.65
N LYS A 370 -10.21 20.26 29.01
CA LYS A 370 -10.12 21.60 28.37
C LYS A 370 -9.12 21.68 27.22
N ARG A 371 -8.07 20.85 27.23
CA ARG A 371 -6.99 20.90 26.23
C ARG A 371 -7.01 19.69 25.31
N CYS A 372 -7.22 18.48 25.84
CA CYS A 372 -7.15 17.26 25.04
C CYS A 372 -8.46 17.00 24.28
N LEU A 373 -9.59 16.98 24.98
CA LEU A 373 -10.90 16.65 24.40
C LEU A 373 -11.27 17.47 23.14
N PRO A 374 -11.04 18.80 23.06
CA PRO A 374 -11.31 19.56 21.84
C PRO A 374 -10.50 19.10 20.62
N LEU A 375 -9.37 18.44 20.83
CA LEU A 375 -8.50 17.93 19.77
C LEU A 375 -8.88 16.52 19.33
N MET A 376 -9.68 15.80 20.10
CA MET A 376 -10.02 14.38 19.87
C MET A 376 -11.06 14.14 18.78
N ASN A 377 -11.93 15.12 18.50
CA ASN A 377 -13.04 14.94 17.55
C ASN A 377 -12.59 14.51 16.15
N ASP A 378 -11.39 14.94 15.73
CA ASP A 378 -10.84 14.63 14.40
C ASP A 378 -9.84 13.47 14.42
N LEU A 379 -9.64 12.82 15.58
CA LEU A 379 -8.73 11.69 15.75
C LEU A 379 -9.50 10.37 15.71
N ALA A 380 -8.79 9.31 15.32
CA ALA A 380 -9.36 7.96 15.28
C ALA A 380 -9.89 7.53 16.65
N VAL A 381 -10.95 6.72 16.64
CA VAL A 381 -11.68 6.28 17.85
C VAL A 381 -10.76 5.59 18.86
N GLU A 382 -9.74 4.89 18.38
CA GLU A 382 -8.73 4.24 19.21
C GLU A 382 -7.99 5.24 20.10
N PHE A 383 -7.64 6.43 19.59
CA PHE A 383 -7.05 7.50 20.40
C PHE A 383 -8.06 8.05 21.42
N GLN A 384 -9.32 8.16 21.02
CA GLN A 384 -10.37 8.64 21.92
C GLN A 384 -10.56 7.70 23.11
N ILE A 385 -10.46 6.38 22.89
CA ILE A 385 -10.53 5.34 23.93
C ILE A 385 -9.34 5.41 24.89
N VAL A 386 -8.13 5.66 24.39
CA VAL A 386 -6.93 5.80 25.24
C VAL A 386 -7.11 6.88 26.30
N PHE A 387 -7.59 8.06 25.89
CA PHE A 387 -7.80 9.18 26.82
C PHE A 387 -9.09 9.06 27.63
N LEU A 388 -10.10 8.33 27.13
CA LEU A 388 -11.27 7.95 27.95
C LEU A 388 -10.83 7.11 29.16
N HIS A 389 -9.93 6.15 28.95
CA HIS A 389 -9.40 5.34 30.05
C HIS A 389 -8.66 6.20 31.09
N GLU A 390 -7.83 7.15 30.65
CA GLU A 390 -7.17 8.09 31.57
C GLU A 390 -8.18 8.91 32.39
N LEU A 391 -9.26 9.39 31.75
CA LEU A 391 -10.34 10.08 32.45
C LEU A 391 -11.02 9.16 33.48
N GLN A 392 -11.27 7.90 33.14
CA GLN A 392 -11.84 6.90 34.06
C GLN A 392 -10.95 6.64 35.27
N LEU A 393 -9.62 6.68 35.11
CA LEU A 393 -8.68 6.55 36.22
C LEU A 393 -8.66 7.78 37.15
N LEU A 394 -9.02 8.96 36.64
CA LEU A 394 -9.07 10.22 37.39
C LEU A 394 -10.39 10.40 38.16
N ILE A 395 -11.51 9.96 37.59
CA ILE A 395 -12.87 10.16 38.16
C ILE A 395 -13.02 9.69 39.61
N PRO A 396 -12.56 8.49 40.02
CA PRO A 396 -12.67 8.07 41.42
C PRO A 396 -11.96 9.02 42.40
N LYS A 397 -10.90 9.71 41.93
CA LYS A 397 -10.10 10.65 42.74
C LYS A 397 -10.73 12.03 42.83
N THR A 398 -11.40 12.48 41.78
CA THR A 398 -12.00 13.83 41.71
C THR A 398 -13.50 13.85 42.03
N ARG A 399 -14.16 12.69 41.92
CA ARG A 399 -15.63 12.49 42.00
C ARG A 399 -16.43 13.31 40.97
N ASN A 400 -15.80 13.79 39.90
CA ASN A 400 -16.47 14.59 38.88
C ASN A 400 -16.93 13.72 37.69
N TYR A 401 -18.01 12.97 37.90
CA TYR A 401 -18.61 12.09 36.88
C TYR A 401 -19.26 12.84 35.70
N LYS A 402 -19.57 14.13 35.87
CA LYS A 402 -20.14 14.96 34.80
C LYS A 402 -19.20 15.03 33.59
N ASP A 403 -17.90 15.07 33.83
CA ASP A 403 -16.89 15.14 32.78
C ASP A 403 -16.85 13.87 31.94
N LEU A 404 -17.12 12.70 32.54
CA LEU A 404 -17.25 11.44 31.77
C LEU A 404 -18.38 11.54 30.76
N HIS A 405 -19.54 12.00 31.22
CA HIS A 405 -20.71 12.15 30.37
C HIS A 405 -20.45 13.18 29.25
N LEU A 406 -19.79 14.29 29.56
CA LEU A 406 -19.40 15.30 28.56
C LEU A 406 -18.44 14.73 27.52
N TYR A 407 -17.44 13.96 27.95
CA TYR A 407 -16.46 13.34 27.07
C TYR A 407 -17.14 12.38 26.08
N MET A 408 -17.94 11.43 26.60
CA MET A 408 -18.67 10.47 25.78
C MET A 408 -19.66 11.15 24.82
N LYS A 409 -20.39 12.17 25.32
CA LYS A 409 -21.34 12.92 24.50
C LYS A 409 -20.66 13.68 23.36
N GLN A 410 -19.52 14.31 23.61
CA GLN A 410 -18.82 15.09 22.60
C GLN A 410 -18.25 14.20 21.49
N LEU A 411 -17.71 13.03 21.85
CA LEU A 411 -17.07 12.11 20.91
C LEU A 411 -18.00 11.04 20.34
N GLN A 412 -19.27 11.00 20.78
CA GLN A 412 -20.27 10.03 20.35
C GLN A 412 -19.87 8.56 20.62
N LEU A 413 -19.25 8.33 21.78
CA LEU A 413 -18.79 7.01 22.25
C LEU A 413 -19.83 6.27 23.08
#